data_AF-A0A7X9BNM0-F1
#
_entry.id   AF-A0A7X9BNM0-F1
#
_cell.length_a   1.000
_cell.length_b   1.000
_cell.length_c   1.000
_cell.angle_alpha   90.00
_cell.angle_beta   90.00
_cell.angle_gamma   90.00
#
_symmetry.space_group_name_H-M   'P 1'
#
loop_
_entity.id
_entity.type
_entity.pdbx_description
1 polymer ?
#
loop_
_entity_poly.entity_id
_entity_poly.type
_entity_poly.pdbx_seq_one_letter_code
_entity_poly.pdbx_strand_id
1 'polypeptide(L)'
;MTDIGELRAAVIAARENTSLPIIAHLTFEHDGRTMMGTDPTTAVIILEALGVVAMGANCSGGAPELLPVIEEMAGVTSLYLSVEPNAGLPRLEGGCTVFPHTPEMMAQYAVQLREAGANIIGGCCGTTPAHIRAMAEALRGMSPKTRRVQPRRGLASRSRLVLVTGQNPNVFIGERINPTARKKLSQEIKAGRMGMVIDEARKQVAAGAPILDVNMGVPGIDEPATMRRAILEIQTSLDVPLSIDSTDPEAVEEALKVFVGRPLINSTTGEARAMERILPLARKYGAAVLGLCLDETGIPASAEGRLQIGRRIRDTAHEYGLRDEDIYIDCLVQTASAEQGQVMETIRCLNMIKEQLGLGTVLGISNVSHGLPARELLNSTYLAMAWLAGLDLPIINPFDTRIRETNRAAAVLLNQDPRSARYIEEFRDWSTAERVREERSWVCQQCNIPVLLSTTSPTQPPVTEEKSSPSVKGEAGTEGADLGIHSQIRQAVIKGEKEKLNELISEALNAGEEPTDLLNLALIPGIEEVGELYEKKRYFLPQLMQSA
;
A
#
# COMPACT_ATOMS: atom_id res chain seq x y z
N MET A 1 22.25 -3.00 7.56
CA MET A 1 21.55 -1.84 8.19
C MET A 1 20.26 -2.31 8.84
N THR A 2 19.73 -1.58 9.82
CA THR A 2 18.47 -1.92 10.53
C THR A 2 17.25 -1.18 10.00
N ASP A 3 17.44 -0.11 9.20
CA ASP A 3 16.38 0.68 8.58
C ASP A 3 16.53 0.70 7.05
N ILE A 4 15.43 0.48 6.34
CA ILE A 4 15.40 0.54 4.87
C ILE A 4 15.56 1.97 4.34
N GLY A 5 15.15 2.98 5.11
CA GLY A 5 15.31 4.40 4.74
C GLY A 5 16.77 4.81 4.71
N GLU A 6 17.53 4.48 5.76
CA GLU A 6 18.98 4.68 5.83
C GLU A 6 19.70 3.92 4.71
N LEU A 7 19.33 2.66 4.47
CA LEU A 7 19.90 1.86 3.38
C LEU A 7 19.60 2.45 2.00
N ARG A 8 18.39 2.97 1.78
CA ARG A 8 18.04 3.71 0.56
C ARG A 8 18.98 4.90 0.36
N ALA A 9 19.13 5.74 1.37
CA ALA A 9 20.01 6.90 1.30
C ALA A 9 21.47 6.50 0.99
N ALA A 10 21.97 5.43 1.63
CA ALA A 10 23.31 4.89 1.38
C ALA A 10 23.48 4.37 -0.07
N VAL A 11 22.51 3.63 -0.60
CA VAL A 11 22.54 3.14 -1.99
C VAL A 11 22.53 4.28 -2.99
N ILE A 12 21.67 5.29 -2.77
CA ILE A 12 21.60 6.48 -3.63
C ILE A 12 22.94 7.23 -3.61
N ALA A 13 23.47 7.51 -2.41
CA ALA A 13 24.75 8.19 -2.26
C ALA A 13 25.90 7.41 -2.92
N ALA A 14 25.94 6.08 -2.75
CA ALA A 14 26.94 5.24 -3.42
C ALA A 14 26.84 5.35 -4.94
N ARG A 15 25.64 5.26 -5.52
CA ARG A 15 25.43 5.38 -6.97
C ARG A 15 25.86 6.71 -7.56
N GLU A 16 25.64 7.81 -6.84
CA GLU A 16 26.04 9.14 -7.28
C GLU A 16 27.56 9.32 -7.30
N ASN A 17 28.30 8.50 -6.55
CA ASN A 17 29.73 8.66 -6.34
C ASN A 17 30.57 7.53 -6.93
N THR A 18 29.97 6.44 -7.42
CA THR A 18 30.70 5.33 -8.03
C THR A 18 29.85 4.54 -9.03
N SER A 19 30.52 3.97 -10.03
CA SER A 19 29.94 3.00 -10.97
C SER A 19 30.14 1.55 -10.54
N LEU A 20 30.75 1.30 -9.37
CA LEU A 20 30.96 -0.04 -8.85
C LEU A 20 29.63 -0.73 -8.49
N PRO A 21 29.55 -2.07 -8.59
CA PRO A 21 28.36 -2.80 -8.16
C PRO A 21 28.10 -2.61 -6.66
N ILE A 22 26.82 -2.46 -6.28
CA ILE A 22 26.40 -2.22 -4.90
C ILE A 22 25.72 -3.48 -4.35
N ILE A 23 26.19 -3.95 -3.19
CA ILE A 23 25.57 -5.01 -2.38
C ILE A 23 24.92 -4.36 -1.16
N ALA A 24 23.63 -4.64 -0.94
CA ALA A 24 22.85 -4.01 0.13
C ALA A 24 22.34 -5.05 1.15
N HIS A 25 22.79 -4.98 2.39
CA HIS A 25 22.35 -5.89 3.46
C HIS A 25 21.49 -5.19 4.51
N LEU A 26 20.43 -5.87 4.92
CA LEU A 26 19.66 -5.58 6.12
C LEU A 26 19.95 -6.61 7.21
N THR A 27 19.71 -6.26 8.47
CA THR A 27 19.68 -7.22 9.58
C THR A 27 18.24 -7.44 9.99
N PHE A 28 17.87 -8.71 10.18
CA PHE A 28 16.50 -9.12 10.50
C PHE A 28 16.45 -9.74 11.90
N GLU A 29 15.42 -9.42 12.66
CA GLU A 29 15.13 -10.02 13.95
C GLU A 29 14.53 -11.42 13.78
N HIS A 30 14.33 -12.13 14.90
CA HIS A 30 13.80 -13.50 14.92
C HIS A 30 12.41 -13.67 14.29
N ASP A 31 11.65 -12.59 14.12
CA ASP A 31 10.35 -12.61 13.44
C ASP A 31 10.44 -12.35 11.92
N GLY A 32 11.66 -12.29 11.38
CA GLY A 32 11.90 -12.08 9.96
C GLY A 32 11.75 -10.63 9.52
N ARG A 33 11.59 -9.66 10.44
CA ARG A 33 11.54 -8.23 10.11
C ARG A 33 12.78 -7.49 10.60
N THR A 34 13.14 -6.42 9.93
CA THR A 34 14.13 -5.47 10.47
C THR A 34 13.60 -4.77 11.73
N MET A 35 14.49 -4.14 12.50
CA MET A 35 14.12 -3.35 13.68
C MET A 35 13.02 -2.30 13.40
N MET A 36 13.01 -1.75 12.18
CA MET A 36 12.03 -0.74 11.75
C MET A 36 10.81 -1.33 11.04
N GLY A 37 10.65 -2.66 11.06
CA GLY A 37 9.46 -3.37 10.60
C GLY A 37 9.49 -3.86 9.16
N THR A 38 10.52 -3.55 8.36
CA THR A 38 10.61 -4.01 6.96
C THR A 38 10.79 -5.52 6.89
N ASP A 39 9.89 -6.22 6.19
CA ASP A 39 10.00 -7.66 5.88
C ASP A 39 10.88 -7.92 4.63
N PRO A 40 11.32 -9.17 4.38
CA PRO A 40 12.25 -9.49 3.32
C PRO A 40 11.68 -9.20 1.93
N THR A 41 10.39 -9.47 1.69
CA THR A 41 9.75 -9.19 0.40
C THR A 41 9.64 -7.69 0.13
N THR A 42 9.27 -6.89 1.14
CA THR A 42 9.25 -5.42 1.04
C THR A 42 10.64 -4.87 0.73
N ALA A 43 11.68 -5.36 1.41
CA ALA A 43 13.06 -4.97 1.15
C ALA A 43 13.48 -5.26 -0.30
N VAL A 44 13.13 -6.44 -0.82
CA VAL A 44 13.41 -6.82 -2.22
C VAL A 44 12.82 -5.81 -3.20
N ILE A 45 11.53 -5.51 -3.07
CA ILE A 45 10.82 -4.63 -4.01
C ILE A 45 11.44 -3.22 -4.06
N ILE A 46 11.92 -2.74 -2.92
CA ILE A 46 12.59 -1.43 -2.81
C ILE A 46 14.01 -1.49 -3.38
N LEU A 47 14.83 -2.46 -2.96
CA LEU A 47 16.24 -2.54 -3.35
C LEU A 47 16.43 -2.90 -4.83
N GLU A 48 15.53 -3.72 -5.39
CA GLU A 48 15.50 -3.99 -6.83
C GLU A 48 15.26 -2.71 -7.63
N ALA A 49 14.33 -1.84 -7.20
CA ALA A 49 14.04 -0.59 -7.90
C ALA A 49 15.20 0.41 -7.83
N LEU A 50 16.00 0.37 -6.75
CA LEU A 50 17.27 1.09 -6.68
C LEU A 50 18.35 0.46 -7.57
N GLY A 51 18.16 -0.78 -8.02
CA GLY A 51 19.00 -1.48 -8.99
C GLY A 51 20.29 -2.09 -8.41
N VAL A 52 20.34 -2.38 -7.11
CA VAL A 52 21.52 -3.04 -6.49
C VAL A 52 21.89 -4.32 -7.25
N VAL A 53 23.16 -4.75 -7.25
CA VAL A 53 23.54 -5.99 -7.94
C VAL A 53 23.20 -7.23 -7.11
N ALA A 54 23.29 -7.08 -5.79
CA ALA A 54 22.96 -8.10 -4.83
C ALA A 54 22.34 -7.47 -3.59
N MET A 55 21.53 -8.25 -2.89
CA MET A 55 20.97 -7.88 -1.61
C MET A 55 20.93 -9.07 -0.67
N GLY A 56 20.66 -8.85 0.61
CA GLY A 56 20.35 -9.94 1.50
C GLY A 56 20.52 -9.54 2.95
N ALA A 57 21.06 -10.47 3.74
CA ALA A 57 21.04 -10.35 5.18
C ALA A 57 22.39 -10.65 5.82
N ASN A 58 22.76 -9.84 6.81
CA ASN A 58 23.93 -10.10 7.63
C ASN A 58 23.63 -9.89 9.11
N CYS A 59 24.52 -10.41 9.97
CA CYS A 59 24.37 -10.36 11.42
C CYS A 59 23.17 -11.21 11.92
N SER A 60 22.29 -10.66 12.76
CA SER A 60 21.13 -11.34 13.37
C SER A 60 21.46 -12.50 14.32
N GLY A 61 20.53 -13.44 14.51
CA GLY A 61 20.72 -14.58 15.42
C GLY A 61 21.69 -15.66 14.93
N GLY A 62 22.08 -15.63 13.65
CA GLY A 62 22.91 -16.67 13.03
C GLY A 62 22.27 -17.26 11.79
N ALA A 63 22.82 -18.38 11.31
CA ALA A 63 22.35 -19.01 10.08
C ALA A 63 20.91 -19.56 10.15
N PRO A 64 20.44 -20.18 11.25
CA PRO A 64 19.04 -20.62 11.37
C PRO A 64 18.02 -19.50 11.19
N GLU A 65 18.31 -18.32 11.71
CA GLU A 65 17.44 -17.15 11.65
C GLU A 65 17.43 -16.51 10.25
N LEU A 66 18.58 -16.48 9.58
CA LEU A 66 18.69 -15.90 8.25
C LEU A 66 18.24 -16.84 7.13
N LEU A 67 18.16 -18.14 7.37
CA LEU A 67 17.70 -19.10 6.36
C LEU A 67 16.28 -18.80 5.83
N PRO A 68 15.23 -18.66 6.66
CA PRO A 68 13.89 -18.34 6.17
C PRO A 68 13.83 -16.97 5.48
N VAL A 69 14.64 -16.00 5.93
CA VAL A 69 14.75 -14.68 5.28
C VAL A 69 15.26 -14.84 3.84
N ILE A 70 16.35 -15.60 3.65
CA ILE A 70 16.92 -15.83 2.31
C ILE A 70 15.97 -16.64 1.44
N GLU A 71 15.26 -17.63 1.99
CA GLU A 71 14.24 -18.39 1.25
C GLU A 71 13.11 -17.49 0.76
N GLU A 72 12.62 -16.59 1.62
CA GLU A 72 11.58 -15.63 1.25
C GLU A 72 12.07 -14.69 0.14
N MET A 73 13.25 -14.08 0.29
CA MET A 73 13.84 -13.22 -0.73
C MET A 73 14.06 -13.98 -2.06
N ALA A 74 14.52 -15.23 -2.00
CA ALA A 74 14.76 -16.05 -3.17
C ALA A 74 13.48 -16.36 -3.96
N GLY A 75 12.32 -16.39 -3.29
CA GLY A 75 11.01 -16.57 -3.93
C GLY A 75 10.55 -15.34 -4.73
N VAL A 76 11.13 -14.16 -4.47
CA VAL A 76 10.62 -12.89 -5.02
C VAL A 76 11.59 -12.14 -5.94
N THR A 77 12.90 -12.40 -5.88
CA THR A 77 13.89 -11.75 -6.77
C THR A 77 14.71 -12.72 -7.61
N SER A 78 15.19 -12.24 -8.76
CA SER A 78 16.21 -12.88 -9.59
C SER A 78 17.62 -12.34 -9.35
N LEU A 79 17.76 -11.20 -8.65
CA LEU A 79 19.05 -10.59 -8.31
C LEU A 79 19.81 -11.46 -7.31
N TYR A 80 21.14 -11.30 -7.29
CA TYR A 80 21.99 -12.11 -6.43
C TYR A 80 21.64 -11.91 -4.95
N LEU A 81 21.60 -13.02 -4.21
CA LEU A 81 21.40 -12.99 -2.76
C LEU A 81 22.73 -13.20 -2.04
N SER A 82 22.98 -12.40 -1.03
CA SER A 82 24.19 -12.42 -0.24
C SER A 82 23.83 -12.58 1.25
N VAL A 83 24.52 -13.47 1.94
CA VAL A 83 24.21 -13.80 3.34
C VAL A 83 25.46 -14.00 4.17
N GLU A 84 25.50 -13.35 5.33
CA GLU A 84 26.65 -13.34 6.25
C GLU A 84 26.16 -13.53 7.69
N PRO A 85 25.82 -14.77 8.09
CA PRO A 85 25.33 -15.04 9.44
C PRO A 85 26.42 -14.92 10.51
N ASN A 86 26.00 -14.65 11.74
CA ASN A 86 26.85 -14.84 12.93
C ASN A 86 27.17 -16.33 13.14
N ALA A 87 28.26 -16.63 13.87
CA ALA A 87 28.59 -17.98 14.32
C ALA A 87 27.69 -18.43 15.50
N GLY A 88 26.37 -18.34 15.29
CA GLY A 88 25.33 -18.58 16.29
C GLY A 88 24.98 -17.35 17.11
N LEU A 89 23.99 -17.49 17.99
CA LEU A 89 23.58 -16.42 18.90
C LEU A 89 24.70 -16.14 19.91
N PRO A 90 25.06 -14.86 20.15
CA PRO A 90 26.07 -14.50 21.15
C PRO A 90 25.60 -14.92 22.55
N ARG A 91 26.51 -15.52 23.32
CA ARG A 91 26.30 -15.87 24.73
C ARG A 91 27.31 -15.16 25.60
N LEU A 92 26.91 -14.77 26.81
CA LEU A 92 27.83 -14.21 27.78
C LEU A 92 28.39 -15.35 28.64
N GLU A 93 29.66 -15.66 28.49
CA GLU A 93 30.37 -16.68 29.25
C GLU A 93 31.57 -16.04 29.94
N GLY A 94 31.59 -16.03 31.27
CA GLY A 94 32.67 -15.41 32.04
C GLY A 94 32.86 -13.91 31.76
N GLY A 95 31.79 -13.19 31.40
CA GLY A 95 31.84 -11.77 31.03
C GLY A 95 32.34 -11.51 29.61
N CYS A 96 32.63 -12.55 28.83
CA CYS A 96 33.02 -12.45 27.43
C CYS A 96 31.87 -12.89 26.51
N THR A 97 31.72 -12.22 25.37
CA THR A 97 30.78 -12.65 24.33
C THR A 97 31.38 -13.80 23.54
N VAL A 98 30.75 -14.97 23.61
CA VAL A 98 31.14 -16.20 22.92
C VAL A 98 30.09 -16.57 21.88
N PHE A 99 30.55 -17.00 20.71
CA PHE A 99 29.72 -17.46 19.59
C PHE A 99 29.83 -18.99 19.47
N PRO A 100 28.72 -19.74 19.60
CA PRO A 100 28.79 -21.18 19.84
C PRO A 100 28.92 -22.05 18.58
N HIS A 101 28.64 -21.56 17.37
CA HIS A 101 28.72 -22.39 16.17
C HIS A 101 30.17 -22.63 15.77
N THR A 102 30.51 -23.90 15.54
CA THR A 102 31.84 -24.31 15.09
C THR A 102 31.98 -24.18 13.56
N PRO A 103 33.22 -24.29 13.01
CA PRO A 103 33.43 -24.34 11.56
C PRO A 103 32.59 -25.38 10.84
N GLU A 104 32.42 -26.57 11.42
CA GLU A 104 31.65 -27.67 10.84
C GLU A 104 30.15 -27.34 10.79
N MET A 105 29.61 -26.71 11.85
CA MET A 105 28.22 -26.26 11.87
C MET A 105 27.98 -25.18 10.81
N MET A 106 28.87 -24.19 10.72
CA MET A 106 28.77 -23.12 9.71
C MET A 106 28.87 -23.68 8.29
N ALA A 107 29.72 -24.71 8.06
CA ALA A 107 29.82 -25.40 6.78
C ALA A 107 28.50 -26.10 6.37
N GLN A 108 27.81 -26.74 7.31
CA GLN A 108 26.49 -27.33 7.06
C GLN A 108 25.46 -26.26 6.68
N TYR A 109 25.42 -25.16 7.42
CA TYR A 109 24.52 -24.05 7.11
C TYR A 109 24.84 -23.37 5.78
N ALA A 110 26.12 -23.29 5.39
CA ALA A 110 26.49 -22.73 4.09
C ALA A 110 25.84 -23.51 2.93
N VAL A 111 25.81 -24.84 3.00
CA VAL A 111 25.10 -25.67 2.01
C VAL A 111 23.60 -25.36 2.02
N GLN A 112 22.99 -25.27 3.20
CA GLN A 112 21.55 -24.95 3.32
C GLN A 112 21.22 -23.55 2.79
N LEU A 113 22.05 -22.55 3.05
CA LEU A 113 21.88 -21.18 2.55
C LEU A 113 22.01 -21.12 1.02
N ARG A 114 22.91 -21.92 0.43
CA ARG A 114 22.96 -22.11 -1.03
C ARG A 114 21.66 -22.70 -1.56
N GLU A 115 21.13 -23.73 -0.89
CA GLU A 115 19.85 -24.34 -1.26
C GLU A 115 18.66 -23.39 -1.07
N ALA A 116 18.71 -22.50 -0.10
CA ALA A 116 17.72 -21.43 0.09
C ALA A 116 17.73 -20.44 -1.07
N GLY A 117 18.90 -20.20 -1.68
CA GLY A 117 19.05 -19.36 -2.88
C GLY A 117 20.18 -18.35 -2.82
N ALA A 118 21.01 -18.36 -1.77
CA ALA A 118 22.16 -17.49 -1.67
C ALA A 118 23.18 -17.75 -2.77
N ASN A 119 23.75 -16.66 -3.30
CA ASN A 119 24.80 -16.63 -4.29
C ASN A 119 26.16 -16.31 -3.68
N ILE A 120 26.18 -15.45 -2.65
CA ILE A 120 27.37 -15.06 -1.90
C ILE A 120 27.13 -15.48 -0.45
N ILE A 121 28.02 -16.29 0.11
CA ILE A 121 27.91 -16.80 1.47
C ILE A 121 29.20 -16.46 2.21
N GLY A 122 29.06 -15.72 3.30
CA GLY A 122 30.16 -15.29 4.15
C GLY A 122 29.85 -15.52 5.63
N GLY A 123 30.43 -14.68 6.48
CA GLY A 123 30.26 -14.76 7.92
C GLY A 123 30.39 -13.38 8.56
N CYS A 124 29.67 -13.16 9.66
CA CYS A 124 29.70 -11.93 10.44
C CYS A 124 30.32 -12.18 11.83
N CYS A 125 29.69 -11.75 12.92
CA CYS A 125 30.25 -11.84 14.27
C CYS A 125 30.52 -13.30 14.69
N GLY A 126 31.66 -13.54 15.34
CA GLY A 126 32.11 -14.86 15.77
C GLY A 126 32.69 -15.75 14.67
N THR A 127 32.53 -15.39 13.39
CA THR A 127 33.13 -16.15 12.29
C THR A 127 34.64 -15.86 12.19
N THR A 128 35.41 -16.88 11.80
CA THR A 128 36.87 -16.82 11.75
C THR A 128 37.38 -17.44 10.44
N PRO A 129 38.67 -17.31 10.07
CA PRO A 129 39.21 -17.97 8.89
C PRO A 129 39.01 -19.50 8.86
N ALA A 130 38.91 -20.15 10.03
CA ALA A 130 38.58 -21.57 10.10
C ALA A 130 37.14 -21.85 9.64
N HIS A 131 36.17 -21.02 10.05
CA HIS A 131 34.79 -21.09 9.58
C HIS A 131 34.70 -20.86 8.07
N ILE A 132 35.35 -19.79 7.58
CA ILE A 132 35.34 -19.47 6.13
C ILE A 132 35.95 -20.62 5.32
N ARG A 133 37.04 -21.23 5.77
CA ARG A 133 37.66 -22.39 5.10
C ARG A 133 36.69 -23.58 5.05
N ALA A 134 36.05 -23.92 6.16
CA ALA A 134 35.11 -25.04 6.22
C ALA A 134 33.90 -24.81 5.31
N MET A 135 33.32 -23.60 5.30
CA MET A 135 32.24 -23.23 4.38
C MET A 135 32.68 -23.30 2.91
N ALA A 136 33.86 -22.78 2.59
CA ALA A 136 34.40 -22.81 1.22
C ALA A 136 34.71 -24.23 0.74
N GLU A 137 35.18 -25.11 1.62
CA GLU A 137 35.38 -26.53 1.32
C GLU A 137 34.06 -27.26 1.08
N ALA A 138 33.04 -27.02 1.91
CA ALA A 138 31.71 -27.62 1.75
C ALA A 138 30.99 -27.17 0.48
N LEU A 139 31.18 -25.92 0.05
CA LEU A 139 30.58 -25.36 -1.16
C LEU A 139 31.39 -25.63 -2.44
N ARG A 140 32.60 -26.22 -2.33
CA ARG A 140 33.51 -26.38 -3.47
C ARG A 140 32.88 -27.26 -4.56
N GLY A 141 32.83 -26.73 -5.79
CA GLY A 141 32.27 -27.43 -6.94
C GLY A 141 30.74 -27.33 -7.07
N MET A 142 30.06 -26.64 -6.15
CA MET A 142 28.63 -26.37 -6.25
C MET A 142 28.40 -25.06 -7.00
N SER A 143 27.47 -25.06 -7.96
CA SER A 143 26.99 -23.82 -8.58
C SER A 143 25.90 -23.17 -7.72
N PRO A 144 25.62 -21.85 -7.83
CA PRO A 144 24.44 -21.27 -7.20
C PRO A 144 23.14 -21.94 -7.67
N LYS A 145 22.10 -21.93 -6.83
CA LYS A 145 20.80 -22.49 -7.18
C LYS A 145 20.13 -21.64 -8.26
N THR A 146 19.62 -22.28 -9.31
CA THR A 146 18.81 -21.59 -10.32
C THR A 146 17.45 -21.24 -9.73
N ARG A 147 17.06 -19.97 -9.84
CA ARG A 147 15.76 -19.45 -9.41
C ARG A 147 14.95 -19.02 -10.62
N ARG A 148 13.65 -19.29 -10.60
CA ARG A 148 12.68 -18.75 -11.57
C ARG A 148 11.65 -17.96 -10.78
N VAL A 149 11.70 -16.63 -10.92
CA VAL A 149 10.74 -15.74 -10.30
C VAL A 149 9.92 -15.07 -11.39
N GLN A 150 8.62 -14.90 -11.12
CA GLN A 150 7.77 -14.10 -11.99
C GLN A 150 8.04 -12.61 -11.72
N PRO A 151 8.03 -11.76 -12.76
CA PRO A 151 8.10 -10.32 -12.54
C PRO A 151 6.90 -9.84 -11.72
N ARG A 152 7.12 -8.83 -10.88
CA ARG A 152 6.11 -8.32 -9.96
C ARG A 152 6.11 -6.81 -9.93
N ARG A 153 4.92 -6.24 -10.00
CA ARG A 153 4.68 -4.82 -9.75
C ARG A 153 4.31 -4.63 -8.30
N GLY A 154 4.84 -3.58 -7.68
CA GLY A 154 4.52 -3.26 -6.31
C GLY A 154 5.00 -1.89 -5.90
N LEU A 155 4.24 -1.29 -5.00
CA LEU A 155 4.60 -0.06 -4.30
C LEU A 155 4.77 -0.39 -2.83
N ALA A 156 5.68 0.31 -2.16
CA ALA A 156 6.01 0.02 -0.77
C ALA A 156 6.15 1.31 0.05
N SER A 157 5.73 1.27 1.31
CA SER A 157 6.22 2.17 2.35
C SER A 157 7.37 1.47 3.10
N ARG A 158 7.70 1.95 4.31
CA ARG A 158 8.78 1.39 5.12
C ARG A 158 8.58 -0.09 5.42
N SER A 159 7.37 -0.48 5.83
CA SER A 159 7.08 -1.85 6.30
C SER A 159 5.86 -2.50 5.66
N ARG A 160 5.21 -1.83 4.70
CA ARG A 160 4.06 -2.35 3.96
C ARG A 160 4.31 -2.37 2.47
N LEU A 161 4.14 -3.56 1.89
CA LEU A 161 4.12 -3.78 0.46
C LEU A 161 2.68 -3.90 -0.06
N VAL A 162 2.42 -3.25 -1.18
CA VAL A 162 1.21 -3.41 -1.99
C VAL A 162 1.62 -3.96 -3.35
N LEU A 163 1.35 -5.25 -3.56
CA LEU A 163 1.56 -5.89 -4.86
C LEU A 163 0.42 -5.54 -5.81
N VAL A 164 0.78 -5.23 -7.05
CA VAL A 164 -0.14 -4.89 -8.12
C VAL A 164 -0.17 -6.05 -9.10
N THR A 165 -0.98 -7.06 -8.78
CA THR A 165 -1.03 -8.34 -9.52
C THR A 165 -2.37 -8.50 -10.21
N GLY A 166 -2.39 -8.30 -11.52
CA GLY A 166 -3.61 -8.43 -12.33
C GLY A 166 -4.75 -7.52 -11.88
N GLN A 167 -5.96 -7.84 -12.34
CA GLN A 167 -7.17 -7.12 -11.93
C GLN A 167 -7.54 -7.54 -10.49
N ASN A 168 -7.09 -6.78 -9.49
CA ASN A 168 -7.43 -6.99 -8.09
C ASN A 168 -8.19 -5.78 -7.54
N PRO A 169 -9.53 -5.86 -7.43
CA PRO A 169 -10.34 -4.74 -6.96
C PRO A 169 -10.11 -4.29 -5.51
N ASN A 170 -9.28 -5.02 -4.75
CA ASN A 170 -8.84 -4.58 -3.42
C ASN A 170 -7.62 -3.64 -3.47
N VAL A 171 -7.02 -3.43 -4.64
CA VAL A 171 -5.85 -2.57 -4.82
C VAL A 171 -6.26 -1.35 -5.65
N PHE A 172 -6.24 -0.19 -5.01
CA PHE A 172 -6.63 1.09 -5.62
C PHE A 172 -5.91 2.24 -4.94
N ILE A 173 -5.99 3.43 -5.53
CA ILE A 173 -5.37 4.65 -5.01
C ILE A 173 -6.48 5.59 -4.52
N GLY A 174 -6.41 6.01 -3.25
CA GLY A 174 -7.34 6.99 -2.68
C GLY A 174 -7.04 8.41 -3.16
N GLU A 175 -8.01 9.08 -3.79
CA GLU A 175 -7.82 10.35 -4.52
C GLU A 175 -8.02 11.63 -3.68
N ARG A 176 -8.33 11.52 -2.38
CA ARG A 176 -8.95 12.64 -1.66
C ARG A 176 -8.01 13.72 -1.17
N ILE A 177 -6.71 13.45 -1.09
CA ILE A 177 -5.70 14.45 -0.71
C ILE A 177 -5.35 15.27 -1.96
N ASN A 178 -6.32 16.09 -2.38
CA ASN A 178 -6.20 16.96 -3.53
C ASN A 178 -6.94 18.30 -3.28
N PRO A 179 -6.22 19.43 -3.24
CA PRO A 179 -6.81 20.72 -2.88
C PRO A 179 -7.56 21.43 -4.03
N THR A 180 -7.42 20.99 -5.28
CA THR A 180 -7.89 21.71 -6.50
C THR A 180 -9.35 22.18 -6.41
N ALA A 181 -10.25 21.32 -5.93
CA ALA A 181 -11.68 21.63 -5.78
C ALA A 181 -12.11 21.75 -4.30
N ARG A 182 -11.17 21.76 -3.34
CA ARG A 182 -11.44 21.69 -1.90
C ARG A 182 -10.98 22.97 -1.19
N LYS A 183 -11.84 23.99 -1.19
CA LYS A 183 -11.56 25.32 -0.61
C LYS A 183 -10.97 25.28 0.80
N LYS A 184 -11.55 24.47 1.70
CA LYS A 184 -11.06 24.33 3.09
C LYS A 184 -9.65 23.74 3.17
N LEU A 185 -9.40 22.64 2.44
CA LEU A 185 -8.09 21.99 2.37
C LEU A 185 -7.04 22.94 1.78
N SER A 186 -7.38 23.64 0.69
CA SER A 186 -6.51 24.64 0.07
C SER A 186 -6.15 25.78 1.04
N GLN A 187 -7.11 26.27 1.84
CA GLN A 187 -6.87 27.31 2.84
C GLN A 187 -5.94 26.85 3.97
N GLU A 188 -6.08 25.61 4.46
CA GLU A 188 -5.19 25.08 5.49
C GLU A 188 -3.77 24.87 4.98
N ILE A 189 -3.61 24.32 3.77
CA ILE A 189 -2.31 24.14 3.13
C ILE A 189 -1.61 25.50 2.97
N LYS A 190 -2.33 26.53 2.48
CA LYS A 190 -1.80 27.91 2.38
C LYS A 190 -1.39 28.49 3.72
N ALA A 191 -2.12 28.15 4.78
CA ALA A 191 -1.81 28.57 6.15
C ALA A 191 -0.67 27.76 6.79
N GLY A 192 -0.06 26.83 6.04
CA GLY A 192 0.99 25.99 6.59
C GLY A 192 0.47 25.01 7.65
N ARG A 193 -0.78 24.56 7.58
CA ARG A 193 -1.35 23.53 8.47
C ARG A 193 -1.61 22.23 7.71
N MET A 194 -1.23 21.08 8.27
CA MET A 194 -1.39 19.75 7.66
C MET A 194 -2.46 18.89 8.32
N GLY A 195 -3.08 19.34 9.42
CA GLY A 195 -4.12 18.60 10.13
C GLY A 195 -5.17 17.94 9.23
N MET A 196 -5.78 18.68 8.27
CA MET A 196 -6.77 18.09 7.35
C MET A 196 -6.16 17.12 6.33
N VAL A 197 -4.89 17.29 5.94
CA VAL A 197 -4.18 16.34 5.06
C VAL A 197 -4.04 14.99 5.76
N ILE A 198 -3.59 15.01 7.03
CA ILE A 198 -3.38 13.80 7.82
C ILE A 198 -4.71 13.13 8.18
N ASP A 199 -5.74 13.90 8.56
CA ASP A 199 -7.08 13.39 8.82
C ASP A 199 -7.69 12.72 7.58
N GLU A 200 -7.55 13.33 6.40
CA GLU A 200 -8.00 12.72 5.15
C GLU A 200 -7.23 11.43 4.84
N ALA A 201 -5.90 11.42 5.02
CA ALA A 201 -5.08 10.23 4.83
C ALA A 201 -5.55 9.07 5.73
N ARG A 202 -5.76 9.34 7.02
CA ARG A 202 -6.25 8.33 7.98
C ARG A 202 -7.63 7.80 7.60
N LYS A 203 -8.56 8.68 7.25
CA LYS A 203 -9.92 8.29 6.84
C LYS A 203 -9.91 7.42 5.59
N GLN A 204 -9.07 7.73 4.60
CA GLN A 204 -8.96 6.92 3.39
C GLN A 204 -8.39 5.53 3.68
N VAL A 205 -7.33 5.44 4.49
CA VAL A 205 -6.76 4.13 4.90
C VAL A 205 -7.77 3.32 5.73
N ALA A 206 -8.52 3.98 6.62
CA ALA A 206 -9.59 3.33 7.38
C ALA A 206 -10.74 2.84 6.49
N ALA A 207 -11.03 3.56 5.40
CA ALA A 207 -11.97 3.13 4.34
C ALA A 207 -11.38 2.06 3.40
N GLY A 208 -10.16 1.58 3.66
CA GLY A 208 -9.52 0.47 2.97
C GLY A 208 -8.58 0.86 1.84
N ALA A 209 -8.26 2.14 1.64
CA ALA A 209 -7.30 2.57 0.62
C ALA A 209 -5.88 2.05 0.93
N PRO A 210 -5.31 1.17 0.08
CA PRO A 210 -3.98 0.63 0.33
C PRO A 210 -2.86 1.57 -0.11
N ILE A 211 -3.13 2.50 -1.03
CA ILE A 211 -2.22 3.53 -1.56
C ILE A 211 -2.96 4.86 -1.50
N LEU A 212 -2.26 5.95 -1.21
CA LEU A 212 -2.83 7.30 -1.20
C LEU A 212 -2.20 8.17 -2.28
N ASP A 213 -3.02 8.85 -3.06
CA ASP A 213 -2.58 9.94 -3.92
C ASP A 213 -2.43 11.22 -3.09
N VAL A 214 -1.32 11.93 -3.28
CA VAL A 214 -0.96 13.12 -2.50
C VAL A 214 -0.61 14.25 -3.46
N ASN A 215 -1.55 15.19 -3.62
CA ASN A 215 -1.38 16.40 -4.40
C ASN A 215 -1.36 17.62 -3.46
N MET A 216 -0.31 18.43 -3.54
CA MET A 216 -0.16 19.67 -2.75
C MET A 216 -0.25 20.94 -3.60
N GLY A 217 -0.63 20.82 -4.88
CA GLY A 217 -0.69 21.92 -5.83
C GLY A 217 -1.72 22.97 -5.45
N VAL A 218 -1.26 24.09 -4.88
CA VAL A 218 -2.11 25.23 -4.55
C VAL A 218 -1.48 26.51 -5.10
N PRO A 219 -2.22 27.35 -5.84
CA PRO A 219 -1.66 28.60 -6.35
C PRO A 219 -1.12 29.50 -5.23
N GLY A 220 0.16 29.89 -5.38
CA GLY A 220 0.84 30.83 -4.50
C GLY A 220 1.56 30.23 -3.28
N ILE A 221 1.75 28.91 -3.22
CA ILE A 221 2.57 28.25 -2.18
C ILE A 221 3.93 27.82 -2.74
N ASP A 222 4.87 27.55 -1.85
CA ASP A 222 6.06 26.76 -2.15
C ASP A 222 5.67 25.27 -2.18
N GLU A 223 5.34 24.78 -3.38
CA GLU A 223 4.88 23.40 -3.58
C GLU A 223 5.95 22.38 -3.18
N PRO A 224 7.25 22.53 -3.55
CA PRO A 224 8.29 21.61 -3.09
C PRO A 224 8.40 21.48 -1.58
N ALA A 225 8.47 22.59 -0.85
CA ALA A 225 8.55 22.56 0.61
C ALA A 225 7.28 21.96 1.24
N THR A 226 6.10 22.28 0.68
CA THR A 226 4.81 21.77 1.16
C THR A 226 4.68 20.28 0.93
N MET A 227 5.04 19.81 -0.27
CA MET A 227 5.02 18.39 -0.63
C MET A 227 5.95 17.59 0.28
N ARG A 228 7.19 18.05 0.46
CA ARG A 228 8.14 17.44 1.40
C ARG A 228 7.56 17.27 2.79
N ARG A 229 6.90 18.32 3.31
CA ARG A 229 6.27 18.29 4.64
C ARG A 229 5.09 17.31 4.70
N ALA A 230 4.20 17.35 3.70
CA ALA A 230 3.05 16.44 3.64
C ALA A 230 3.50 14.97 3.65
N ILE A 231 4.51 14.62 2.85
CA ILE A 231 5.04 13.25 2.81
C ILE A 231 5.62 12.83 4.17
N LEU A 232 6.42 13.69 4.81
CA LEU A 232 6.99 13.42 6.13
C LEU A 232 5.90 13.17 7.18
N GLU A 233 4.86 14.00 7.21
CA GLU A 233 3.80 13.88 8.21
C GLU A 233 2.88 12.68 7.94
N ILE A 234 2.51 12.43 6.67
CA ILE A 234 1.71 11.26 6.29
C ILE A 234 2.44 9.96 6.64
N GLN A 235 3.69 9.81 6.20
CA GLN A 235 4.46 8.58 6.43
C GLN A 235 4.84 8.37 7.90
N THR A 236 4.85 9.45 8.69
CA THR A 236 4.94 9.37 10.13
C THR A 236 3.67 8.72 10.63
N SER A 237 2.49 9.29 10.36
CA SER A 237 1.24 8.74 10.88
C SER A 237 0.82 7.38 10.30
N LEU A 238 1.21 7.04 9.08
CA LEU A 238 0.64 5.92 8.32
C LEU A 238 1.72 5.16 7.56
N ASP A 239 1.65 3.84 7.63
CA ASP A 239 2.53 2.94 6.87
C ASP A 239 1.80 2.43 5.62
N VAL A 240 1.67 3.31 4.62
CA VAL A 240 1.08 3.01 3.30
C VAL A 240 1.91 3.62 2.17
N PRO A 241 2.05 2.95 1.01
CA PRO A 241 2.69 3.55 -0.16
C PRO A 241 1.94 4.80 -0.64
N LEU A 242 2.67 5.71 -1.27
CA LEU A 242 2.15 6.98 -1.77
C LEU A 242 2.30 7.10 -3.29
N SER A 243 1.28 7.68 -3.92
CA SER A 243 1.31 8.24 -5.27
C SER A 243 1.57 9.74 -5.13
N ILE A 244 2.75 10.19 -5.53
CA ILE A 244 3.20 11.58 -5.40
C ILE A 244 2.67 12.32 -6.63
N ASP A 245 1.61 13.11 -6.44
CA ASP A 245 0.90 13.81 -7.51
C ASP A 245 1.36 15.26 -7.65
N SER A 246 2.18 15.55 -8.66
CA SER A 246 2.62 16.90 -8.99
C SER A 246 3.08 17.03 -10.45
N THR A 247 2.89 18.23 -11.00
CA THR A 247 3.45 18.64 -12.30
C THR A 247 4.80 19.37 -12.16
N ASP A 248 5.24 19.64 -10.94
CA ASP A 248 6.52 20.27 -10.63
C ASP A 248 7.59 19.21 -10.25
N PRO A 249 8.60 18.98 -11.10
CA PRO A 249 9.68 18.05 -10.82
C PRO A 249 10.50 18.38 -9.56
N GLU A 250 10.59 19.64 -9.15
CA GLU A 250 11.26 19.98 -7.88
C GLU A 250 10.47 19.45 -6.69
N ALA A 251 9.13 19.56 -6.73
CA ALA A 251 8.26 19.01 -5.70
C ALA A 251 8.29 17.48 -5.68
N VAL A 252 8.31 16.84 -6.86
CA VAL A 252 8.50 15.40 -6.98
C VAL A 252 9.85 14.99 -6.38
N GLU A 253 10.95 15.65 -6.71
CA GLU A 253 12.27 15.31 -6.18
C GLU A 253 12.35 15.47 -4.65
N GLU A 254 11.83 16.57 -4.10
CA GLU A 254 11.82 16.79 -2.65
C GLU A 254 10.98 15.76 -1.89
N ALA A 255 9.86 15.31 -2.48
CA ALA A 255 9.08 14.19 -1.96
C ALA A 255 9.86 12.87 -1.97
N LEU A 256 10.51 12.54 -3.10
CA LEU A 256 11.27 11.30 -3.27
C LEU A 256 12.47 11.21 -2.32
N LYS A 257 13.12 12.34 -2.01
CA LYS A 257 14.23 12.42 -1.05
C LYS A 257 13.82 11.97 0.36
N VAL A 258 12.58 12.28 0.79
CA VAL A 258 12.12 12.00 2.17
C VAL A 258 11.25 10.77 2.30
N PHE A 259 10.57 10.36 1.23
CA PHE A 259 9.71 9.18 1.26
C PHE A 259 10.52 7.93 1.56
N VAL A 260 10.09 7.09 2.50
CA VAL A 260 10.76 5.81 2.81
C VAL A 260 9.96 4.65 2.21
N GLY A 261 10.43 4.13 1.08
CA GLY A 261 9.78 3.05 0.37
C GLY A 261 10.00 3.13 -1.15
N ARG A 262 9.04 2.60 -1.90
CA ARG A 262 8.93 2.68 -3.36
C ARG A 262 7.59 3.35 -3.72
N PRO A 263 7.58 4.66 -4.04
CA PRO A 263 6.36 5.38 -4.39
C PRO A 263 6.02 5.25 -5.88
N LEU A 264 4.84 5.72 -6.26
CA LEU A 264 4.47 6.02 -7.65
C LEU A 264 4.64 7.52 -7.89
N ILE A 265 5.35 7.93 -8.94
CA ILE A 265 5.34 9.31 -9.42
C ILE A 265 4.12 9.48 -10.32
N ASN A 266 3.20 10.36 -9.93
CA ASN A 266 2.03 10.77 -10.68
C ASN A 266 2.26 12.23 -11.12
N SER A 267 2.76 12.51 -12.32
CA SER A 267 3.00 11.61 -13.45
C SER A 267 4.07 12.22 -14.37
N THR A 268 4.33 11.55 -15.48
CA THR A 268 4.99 12.14 -16.66
C THR A 268 4.05 12.04 -17.86
N THR A 269 4.31 12.79 -18.92
CA THR A 269 3.58 12.69 -20.19
C THR A 269 4.49 12.07 -21.25
N GLY A 270 3.96 11.80 -22.45
CA GLY A 270 4.75 11.41 -23.62
C GLY A 270 5.59 12.54 -24.22
N GLU A 271 5.52 13.75 -23.68
CA GLU A 271 6.37 14.86 -24.12
C GLU A 271 7.83 14.61 -23.76
N ALA A 272 8.75 14.88 -24.70
CA ALA A 272 10.18 14.63 -24.48
C ALA A 272 10.70 15.36 -23.22
N ARG A 273 10.33 16.63 -23.06
CA ARG A 273 10.76 17.46 -21.92
C ARG A 273 10.21 16.97 -20.57
N ALA A 274 9.00 16.41 -20.56
CA ALA A 274 8.41 15.87 -19.33
C ALA A 274 9.15 14.59 -18.90
N MET A 275 9.41 13.70 -19.85
CA MET A 275 10.15 12.45 -19.62
C MET A 275 11.60 12.71 -19.19
N GLU A 276 12.29 13.63 -19.85
CA GLU A 276 13.68 14.04 -19.51
C GLU A 276 13.82 14.57 -18.08
N ARG A 277 12.76 15.15 -17.50
CA ARG A 277 12.76 15.66 -16.12
C ARG A 277 12.37 14.60 -15.10
N ILE A 278 11.44 13.70 -15.42
CA ILE A 278 10.85 12.76 -14.46
C ILE A 278 11.54 11.40 -14.44
N LEU A 279 11.87 10.82 -15.60
CA LEU A 279 12.44 9.47 -15.68
C LEU A 279 13.80 9.33 -14.96
N PRO A 280 14.71 10.33 -15.01
CA PRO A 280 15.93 10.29 -14.18
C PRO A 280 15.63 10.23 -12.69
N LEU A 281 14.61 10.95 -12.20
CA LEU A 281 14.21 10.94 -10.80
C LEU A 281 13.66 9.57 -10.40
N ALA A 282 12.80 8.99 -11.24
CA ALA A 282 12.26 7.65 -11.02
C ALA A 282 13.39 6.62 -10.88
N ARG A 283 14.37 6.64 -11.79
CA ARG A 283 15.53 5.73 -11.75
C ARG A 283 16.41 5.97 -10.53
N LYS A 284 16.67 7.24 -10.19
CA LYS A 284 17.56 7.65 -9.09
C LYS A 284 17.02 7.21 -7.74
N TYR A 285 15.73 7.44 -7.48
CA TYR A 285 15.10 7.20 -6.19
C TYR A 285 14.41 5.83 -6.08
N GLY A 286 14.40 5.04 -7.17
CA GLY A 286 13.76 3.73 -7.22
C GLY A 286 12.24 3.80 -7.14
N ALA A 287 11.64 4.80 -7.80
CA ALA A 287 10.19 4.99 -7.86
C ALA A 287 9.60 4.36 -9.12
N ALA A 288 8.34 3.92 -9.02
CA ALA A 288 7.54 3.66 -10.21
C ALA A 288 7.09 4.98 -10.85
N VAL A 289 6.75 4.96 -12.13
CA VAL A 289 6.27 6.14 -12.87
C VAL A 289 4.93 5.86 -13.55
N LEU A 290 4.02 6.81 -13.44
CA LEU A 290 2.79 6.85 -14.23
C LEU A 290 3.00 7.74 -15.46
N GLY A 291 2.90 7.16 -16.65
CA GLY A 291 2.93 7.85 -17.93
C GLY A 291 1.53 8.13 -18.46
N LEU A 292 1.20 9.39 -18.70
CA LEU A 292 -0.06 9.82 -19.31
C LEU A 292 0.06 9.75 -20.84
N CYS A 293 -0.94 9.18 -21.52
CA CYS A 293 -1.03 9.11 -22.98
C CYS A 293 -1.37 10.47 -23.63
N LEU A 294 -0.55 11.48 -23.34
CA LEU A 294 -0.60 12.86 -23.81
C LEU A 294 0.80 13.23 -24.32
N ASP A 295 0.91 13.88 -25.46
CA ASP A 295 2.18 14.39 -25.96
C ASP A 295 2.08 15.85 -26.43
N GLU A 296 3.08 16.33 -27.18
CA GLU A 296 3.15 17.70 -27.67
C GLU A 296 1.94 18.10 -28.55
N THR A 297 1.21 17.12 -29.10
CA THR A 297 0.03 17.31 -29.95
C THR A 297 -1.29 17.18 -29.20
N GLY A 298 -1.24 16.87 -27.89
CA GLY A 298 -2.42 16.62 -27.08
C GLY A 298 -2.73 15.13 -26.92
N ILE A 299 -3.97 14.82 -26.55
CA ILE A 299 -4.42 13.45 -26.29
C ILE A 299 -4.92 12.88 -27.62
N PRO A 300 -4.37 11.78 -28.13
CA PRO A 300 -4.87 11.16 -29.34
C PRO A 300 -6.32 10.71 -29.16
N ALA A 301 -7.14 10.97 -30.18
CA ALA A 301 -8.56 10.61 -30.15
C ALA A 301 -8.80 9.09 -30.17
N SER A 302 -7.89 8.31 -30.77
CA SER A 302 -7.99 6.86 -30.91
C SER A 302 -7.14 6.09 -29.89
N ALA A 303 -7.59 4.89 -29.54
CA ALA A 303 -6.86 3.94 -28.71
C ALA A 303 -5.48 3.59 -29.29
N GLU A 304 -5.39 3.43 -30.62
CA GLU A 304 -4.14 3.15 -31.32
C GLU A 304 -3.12 4.29 -31.16
N GLY A 305 -3.58 5.55 -31.23
CA GLY A 305 -2.71 6.71 -31.03
C GLY A 305 -2.19 6.77 -29.60
N ARG A 306 -3.07 6.54 -28.61
CA ARG A 306 -2.70 6.49 -27.19
C ARG A 306 -1.72 5.35 -26.89
N LEU A 307 -1.91 4.19 -27.53
CA LEU A 307 -0.96 3.06 -27.45
C LEU A 307 0.44 3.46 -27.95
N GLN A 308 0.54 4.24 -29.04
CA GLN A 308 1.85 4.70 -29.53
C GLN A 308 2.55 5.60 -28.50
N ILE A 309 1.81 6.48 -27.81
CA ILE A 309 2.38 7.29 -26.73
C ILE A 309 2.84 6.39 -25.57
N GLY A 310 2.01 5.44 -25.13
CA GLY A 310 2.38 4.49 -24.09
C GLY A 310 3.65 3.69 -24.44
N ARG A 311 3.81 3.32 -25.71
CA ARG A 311 5.01 2.65 -26.23
C ARG A 311 6.23 3.57 -26.21
N ARG A 312 6.09 4.83 -26.63
CA ARG A 312 7.14 5.86 -26.55
C ARG A 312 7.62 6.07 -25.12
N ILE A 313 6.69 6.19 -24.17
CA ILE A 313 7.02 6.34 -22.74
C ILE A 313 7.81 5.13 -22.23
N ARG A 314 7.35 3.91 -22.54
CA ARG A 314 8.06 2.68 -22.14
C ARG A 314 9.48 2.64 -22.70
N ASP A 315 9.61 2.85 -24.00
CA ASP A 315 10.90 2.75 -24.69
C ASP A 315 11.89 3.78 -24.12
N THR A 316 11.42 5.00 -23.86
CA THR A 316 12.24 6.06 -23.23
C THR A 316 12.58 5.69 -21.79
N ALA A 317 11.65 5.14 -21.00
CA ALA A 317 11.91 4.68 -19.64
C ALA A 317 12.98 3.57 -19.58
N HIS A 318 13.01 2.66 -20.56
CA HIS A 318 14.07 1.67 -20.67
C HIS A 318 15.45 2.29 -20.95
N GLU A 319 15.53 3.38 -21.73
CA GLU A 319 16.79 4.09 -21.96
C GLU A 319 17.37 4.67 -20.66
N TYR A 320 16.50 5.07 -19.73
CA TYR A 320 16.89 5.48 -18.37
C TYR A 320 17.11 4.30 -17.40
N GLY A 321 16.93 3.06 -17.85
CA GLY A 321 17.15 1.85 -17.07
C GLY A 321 16.00 1.48 -16.14
N LEU A 322 14.78 1.93 -16.41
CA LEU A 322 13.57 1.42 -15.76
C LEU A 322 13.13 0.09 -16.40
N ARG A 323 12.46 -0.74 -15.61
CA ARG A 323 11.88 -2.02 -16.03
C ARG A 323 10.39 -1.87 -16.34
N ASP A 324 9.80 -2.85 -17.02
CA ASP A 324 8.35 -2.90 -17.27
C ASP A 324 7.51 -2.97 -15.97
N GLU A 325 8.12 -3.40 -14.86
CA GLU A 325 7.49 -3.42 -13.54
C GLU A 325 7.52 -2.06 -12.83
N ASP A 326 8.29 -1.10 -13.36
CA ASP A 326 8.39 0.26 -12.84
C ASP A 326 7.46 1.23 -13.60
N ILE A 327 6.84 0.80 -14.71
CA ILE A 327 6.08 1.66 -15.62
C ILE A 327 4.59 1.33 -15.58
N TYR A 328 3.78 2.37 -15.34
CA TYR A 328 2.33 2.34 -15.44
C TYR A 328 1.87 3.34 -16.50
N ILE A 329 0.76 3.05 -17.17
CA ILE A 329 0.18 3.90 -18.21
C ILE A 329 -1.24 4.32 -17.82
N ASP A 330 -1.54 5.62 -17.94
CA ASP A 330 -2.89 6.17 -17.92
C ASP A 330 -3.32 6.52 -19.36
N CYS A 331 -4.33 5.80 -19.85
CA CYS A 331 -4.91 6.03 -21.19
C CYS A 331 -5.79 7.29 -21.28
N LEU A 332 -5.89 8.08 -20.21
CA LEU A 332 -6.62 9.34 -20.07
C LEU A 332 -8.12 9.23 -20.34
N VAL A 333 -8.89 9.17 -19.26
CA VAL A 333 -10.35 9.27 -19.32
C VAL A 333 -10.76 10.67 -19.80
N GLN A 334 -11.48 10.71 -20.92
CA GLN A 334 -12.15 11.92 -21.36
C GLN A 334 -13.50 12.11 -20.67
N THR A 335 -13.90 13.36 -20.47
CA THR A 335 -15.17 13.70 -19.83
C THR A 335 -16.34 13.43 -20.79
N ALA A 336 -17.26 12.56 -20.39
CA ALA A 336 -18.35 12.09 -21.24
C ALA A 336 -19.33 13.20 -21.68
N SER A 337 -19.46 14.29 -20.89
CA SER A 337 -20.31 15.42 -21.27
C SER A 337 -19.77 16.25 -22.43
N ALA A 338 -18.46 16.21 -22.68
CA ALA A 338 -17.81 16.98 -23.74
C ALA A 338 -17.34 16.10 -24.90
N GLU A 339 -16.77 14.93 -24.59
CA GLU A 339 -16.02 14.09 -25.52
C GLU A 339 -16.54 12.64 -25.50
N GLN A 340 -17.87 12.48 -25.55
CA GLN A 340 -18.55 11.18 -25.36
C GLN A 340 -17.99 10.06 -26.26
N GLY A 341 -17.64 10.37 -27.51
CA GLY A 341 -17.09 9.40 -28.46
C GLY A 341 -15.72 8.83 -28.06
N GLN A 342 -14.96 9.53 -27.21
CA GLN A 342 -13.63 9.12 -26.77
C GLN A 342 -13.61 8.28 -25.48
N VAL A 343 -14.77 8.16 -24.81
CA VAL A 343 -14.87 7.42 -23.53
C VAL A 343 -14.45 5.96 -23.72
N MET A 344 -14.96 5.29 -24.77
CA MET A 344 -14.64 3.89 -25.05
C MET A 344 -13.24 3.69 -25.64
N GLU A 345 -12.63 4.71 -26.22
CA GLU A 345 -11.24 4.62 -26.71
C GLU A 345 -10.24 4.45 -25.56
N THR A 346 -10.56 4.98 -24.38
CA THR A 346 -9.78 4.73 -23.16
C THR A 346 -9.84 3.24 -22.76
N ILE A 347 -11.03 2.65 -22.77
CA ILE A 347 -11.25 1.23 -22.45
C ILE A 347 -10.52 0.32 -23.45
N ARG A 348 -10.62 0.63 -24.75
CA ARG A 348 -9.88 -0.08 -25.80
C ARG A 348 -8.36 0.05 -25.61
N CYS A 349 -7.87 1.25 -25.30
CA CYS A 349 -6.46 1.51 -25.03
C CYS A 349 -5.94 0.68 -23.85
N LEU A 350 -6.68 0.57 -22.74
CA LEU A 350 -6.28 -0.25 -21.59
C LEU A 350 -6.00 -1.69 -22.00
N ASN A 351 -6.94 -2.31 -22.72
CA ASN A 351 -6.79 -3.67 -23.21
C ASN A 351 -5.57 -3.80 -24.15
N MET A 352 -5.36 -2.83 -25.06
CA MET A 352 -4.21 -2.82 -25.96
C MET A 352 -2.87 -2.68 -25.23
N ILE A 353 -2.78 -1.82 -24.21
CA ILE A 353 -1.58 -1.70 -23.36
C ILE A 353 -1.27 -3.04 -22.69
N LYS A 354 -2.30 -3.74 -22.19
CA LYS A 354 -2.14 -5.06 -21.57
C LYS A 354 -1.67 -6.12 -22.55
N GLU A 355 -2.31 -6.24 -23.69
CA GLU A 355 -2.02 -7.29 -24.66
C GLU A 355 -0.70 -7.06 -25.40
N GLN A 356 -0.36 -5.81 -25.72
CA GLN A 356 0.76 -5.50 -26.61
C GLN A 356 2.02 -5.03 -25.89
N LEU A 357 1.89 -4.36 -24.73
CA LEU A 357 3.03 -3.86 -23.96
C LEU A 357 3.23 -4.60 -22.64
N GLY A 358 2.19 -5.26 -22.11
CA GLY A 358 2.26 -6.00 -20.85
C GLY A 358 2.43 -5.12 -19.61
N LEU A 359 2.26 -3.79 -19.72
CA LEU A 359 2.55 -2.80 -18.67
C LEU A 359 1.46 -2.71 -17.59
N GLY A 360 1.78 -2.03 -16.48
CA GLY A 360 0.78 -1.63 -15.49
C GLY A 360 -0.13 -0.53 -16.04
N THR A 361 -1.35 -0.46 -15.55
CA THR A 361 -2.34 0.56 -15.94
C THR A 361 -2.94 1.21 -14.71
N VAL A 362 -3.01 2.54 -14.75
CA VAL A 362 -3.66 3.37 -13.72
C VAL A 362 -4.71 4.22 -14.41
N LEU A 363 -5.83 4.50 -13.74
CA LEU A 363 -6.88 5.32 -14.34
C LEU A 363 -7.65 6.14 -13.32
N GLY A 364 -7.74 7.45 -13.54
CA GLY A 364 -8.64 8.34 -12.82
C GLY A 364 -10.11 8.14 -13.23
N ILE A 365 -10.88 7.37 -12.45
CA ILE A 365 -12.28 7.04 -12.78
C ILE A 365 -13.18 8.28 -12.74
N SER A 366 -12.98 9.14 -11.75
CA SER A 366 -13.84 10.30 -11.47
C SER A 366 -13.93 11.31 -12.62
N ASN A 367 -13.02 11.24 -13.60
CA ASN A 367 -12.96 12.14 -14.75
C ASN A 367 -14.10 11.93 -15.76
N VAL A 368 -14.64 10.71 -15.87
CA VAL A 368 -15.66 10.36 -16.87
C VAL A 368 -16.95 11.16 -16.69
N SER A 369 -17.29 11.48 -15.44
CA SER A 369 -18.58 12.05 -15.04
C SER A 369 -18.59 13.56 -14.84
N HIS A 370 -17.47 14.27 -15.09
CA HIS A 370 -17.44 15.72 -14.90
C HIS A 370 -18.54 16.42 -15.70
N GLY A 371 -19.26 17.34 -15.03
CA GLY A 371 -20.37 18.09 -15.63
C GLY A 371 -21.70 17.32 -15.78
N LEU A 372 -21.77 16.04 -15.37
CA LEU A 372 -23.01 15.24 -15.44
C LEU A 372 -23.65 15.03 -14.05
N PRO A 373 -24.99 14.89 -13.98
CA PRO A 373 -25.66 14.50 -12.74
C PRO A 373 -25.43 13.02 -12.41
N ALA A 374 -25.72 12.63 -11.15
CA ALA A 374 -25.60 11.25 -10.66
C ALA A 374 -24.24 10.61 -11.00
N ARG A 375 -23.15 11.35 -10.71
CA ARG A 375 -21.77 10.99 -11.06
C ARG A 375 -21.36 9.62 -10.55
N GLU A 376 -21.82 9.27 -9.36
CA GLU A 376 -21.56 7.99 -8.71
C GLU A 376 -22.03 6.79 -9.55
N LEU A 377 -23.11 6.93 -10.32
CA LEU A 377 -23.60 5.88 -11.24
C LEU A 377 -22.67 5.71 -12.46
N LEU A 378 -22.25 6.82 -13.06
CA LEU A 378 -21.34 6.80 -14.19
C LEU A 378 -19.95 6.29 -13.79
N ASN A 379 -19.42 6.77 -12.66
CA ASN A 379 -18.12 6.37 -12.15
C ASN A 379 -18.09 4.86 -11.84
N SER A 380 -19.10 4.33 -11.13
CA SER A 380 -19.19 2.90 -10.81
C SER A 380 -19.37 2.02 -12.05
N THR A 381 -20.25 2.42 -12.98
CA THR A 381 -20.46 1.68 -14.23
C THR A 381 -19.18 1.66 -15.08
N TYR A 382 -18.50 2.80 -15.20
CA TYR A 382 -17.26 2.90 -15.96
C TYR A 382 -16.10 2.15 -15.29
N LEU A 383 -16.03 2.14 -13.96
CA LEU A 383 -15.08 1.32 -13.21
C LEU A 383 -15.28 -0.17 -13.49
N ALA A 384 -16.52 -0.66 -13.53
CA ALA A 384 -16.80 -2.05 -13.91
C ALA A 384 -16.31 -2.39 -15.34
N MET A 385 -16.50 -1.47 -16.28
CA MET A 385 -15.98 -1.62 -17.65
C MET A 385 -14.45 -1.62 -17.69
N ALA A 386 -13.81 -0.72 -16.94
CA ALA A 386 -12.35 -0.61 -16.87
C ALA A 386 -11.73 -1.85 -16.21
N TRP A 387 -12.39 -2.40 -15.18
CA TRP A 387 -12.00 -3.68 -14.61
C TRP A 387 -11.98 -4.75 -15.68
N LEU A 388 -13.05 -4.96 -16.44
CA LEU A 388 -13.08 -5.95 -17.53
C LEU A 388 -11.98 -5.73 -18.58
N ALA A 389 -11.64 -4.47 -18.85
CA ALA A 389 -10.61 -4.09 -19.83
C ALA A 389 -9.16 -4.37 -19.39
N GLY A 390 -8.94 -4.69 -18.12
CA GLY A 390 -7.62 -5.01 -17.59
C GLY A 390 -6.99 -3.93 -16.72
N LEU A 391 -7.76 -2.98 -16.20
CA LEU A 391 -7.23 -1.97 -15.26
C LEU A 391 -6.60 -2.65 -14.02
N ASP A 392 -5.43 -2.17 -13.57
CA ASP A 392 -4.80 -2.67 -12.32
C ASP A 392 -5.01 -1.75 -11.13
N LEU A 393 -4.92 -0.43 -11.33
CA LEU A 393 -4.92 0.57 -10.27
C LEU A 393 -5.87 1.73 -10.57
N PRO A 394 -7.15 1.65 -10.19
CA PRO A 394 -8.04 2.79 -10.28
C PRO A 394 -7.69 3.83 -9.21
N ILE A 395 -7.66 5.11 -9.58
CA ILE A 395 -7.69 6.24 -8.67
C ILE A 395 -9.15 6.59 -8.41
N ILE A 396 -9.59 6.45 -7.15
CA ILE A 396 -11.00 6.54 -6.75
C ILE A 396 -11.19 7.23 -5.40
N ASN A 397 -12.40 7.73 -5.19
CA ASN A 397 -12.87 8.14 -3.87
C ASN A 397 -13.31 6.90 -3.05
N PRO A 398 -12.59 6.52 -1.98
CA PRO A 398 -12.96 5.35 -1.16
C PRO A 398 -14.25 5.55 -0.35
N PHE A 399 -14.75 6.78 -0.23
CA PHE A 399 -15.99 7.09 0.49
C PHE A 399 -17.24 6.98 -0.39
N ASP A 400 -17.08 6.81 -1.71
CA ASP A 400 -18.22 6.58 -2.61
C ASP A 400 -18.73 5.15 -2.45
N THR A 401 -19.92 5.03 -1.87
CA THR A 401 -20.58 3.74 -1.61
C THR A 401 -20.74 2.90 -2.87
N ARG A 402 -21.10 3.49 -4.02
CA ARG A 402 -21.31 2.72 -5.26
C ARG A 402 -20.00 2.20 -5.84
N ILE A 403 -18.93 2.98 -5.70
CA ILE A 403 -17.59 2.54 -6.09
C ILE A 403 -17.14 1.37 -5.22
N ARG A 404 -17.34 1.45 -3.91
CA ARG A 404 -17.02 0.36 -2.98
C ARG A 404 -17.81 -0.91 -3.29
N GLU A 405 -19.13 -0.78 -3.48
CA GLU A 405 -20.02 -1.87 -3.90
C GLU A 405 -19.55 -2.52 -5.20
N THR A 406 -19.19 -1.70 -6.19
CA THR A 406 -18.69 -2.18 -7.49
C THR A 406 -17.37 -2.93 -7.35
N ASN A 407 -16.42 -2.43 -6.55
CA ASN A 407 -15.16 -3.13 -6.31
C ASN A 407 -15.38 -4.48 -5.61
N ARG A 408 -16.29 -4.54 -4.64
CA ARG A 408 -16.64 -5.81 -3.97
C ARG A 408 -17.27 -6.81 -4.93
N ALA A 409 -18.24 -6.37 -5.75
CA ALA A 409 -18.86 -7.22 -6.76
C ALA A 409 -17.83 -7.67 -7.82
N ALA A 410 -17.00 -6.75 -8.31
CA ALA A 410 -15.93 -7.06 -9.25
C ALA A 410 -14.94 -8.07 -8.66
N ALA A 411 -14.59 -7.98 -7.37
CA ALA A 411 -13.69 -8.93 -6.74
C ALA A 411 -14.26 -10.36 -6.74
N VAL A 412 -15.57 -10.52 -6.53
CA VAL A 412 -16.23 -11.82 -6.67
C VAL A 412 -16.17 -12.31 -8.12
N LEU A 413 -16.58 -11.47 -9.07
CA LEU A 413 -16.69 -11.83 -10.49
C LEU A 413 -15.34 -12.13 -11.14
N LEU A 414 -14.26 -11.49 -10.68
CA LEU A 414 -12.88 -11.70 -11.13
C LEU A 414 -12.16 -12.80 -10.34
N ASN A 415 -12.86 -13.53 -9.45
CA ASN A 415 -12.29 -14.59 -8.61
C ASN A 415 -11.15 -14.10 -7.70
N GLN A 416 -11.27 -12.87 -7.18
CA GLN A 416 -10.35 -12.22 -6.24
C GLN A 416 -10.90 -12.15 -4.81
N ASP A 417 -12.10 -12.67 -4.57
CA ASP A 417 -12.69 -12.89 -3.25
C ASP A 417 -13.00 -14.38 -3.05
N PRO A 418 -12.03 -15.18 -2.58
CA PRO A 418 -12.21 -16.62 -2.40
C PRO A 418 -13.41 -16.93 -1.50
N ARG A 419 -14.34 -17.76 -2.01
CA ARG A 419 -15.62 -18.09 -1.37
C ARG A 419 -16.55 -16.90 -1.15
N SER A 420 -16.31 -15.79 -1.87
CA SER A 420 -17.07 -14.54 -1.73
C SER A 420 -17.12 -14.04 -0.28
N ALA A 421 -16.09 -14.32 0.51
CA ALA A 421 -16.13 -14.15 1.96
C ALA A 421 -16.31 -12.68 2.36
N ARG A 422 -15.56 -11.77 1.74
CA ARG A 422 -15.66 -10.33 2.03
C ARG A 422 -16.97 -9.75 1.52
N TYR A 423 -17.42 -10.20 0.35
CA TYR A 423 -18.71 -9.80 -0.21
C TYR A 423 -19.87 -10.20 0.71
N ILE A 424 -19.88 -11.46 1.18
CA ILE A 424 -20.92 -11.95 2.11
C ILE A 424 -20.83 -11.22 3.45
N GLU A 425 -19.64 -10.93 3.95
CA GLU A 425 -19.45 -10.16 5.19
C GLU A 425 -20.05 -8.76 5.07
N GLU A 426 -19.79 -8.04 3.98
CA GLU A 426 -20.26 -6.67 3.79
C GLU A 426 -21.76 -6.59 3.43
N PHE A 427 -22.28 -7.55 2.64
CA PHE A 427 -23.64 -7.51 2.10
C PHE A 427 -24.61 -8.51 2.73
N ARG A 428 -24.27 -9.12 3.88
CA ARG A 428 -25.11 -10.12 4.57
C ARG A 428 -26.55 -9.64 4.78
N ASP A 429 -26.68 -8.40 5.23
CA ASP A 429 -27.95 -7.78 5.60
C ASP A 429 -28.47 -6.85 4.49
N TRP A 430 -27.96 -7.01 3.26
CA TRP A 430 -28.38 -6.19 2.14
C TRP A 430 -29.86 -6.39 1.84
N SER A 431 -30.61 -5.31 1.97
CA SER A 431 -31.98 -5.24 1.50
C SER A 431 -32.10 -4.11 0.49
N THR A 432 -32.69 -4.39 -0.67
CA THR A 432 -33.17 -3.33 -1.54
C THR A 432 -34.32 -2.65 -0.80
N ALA A 433 -34.07 -1.47 -0.23
CA ALA A 433 -35.10 -0.64 0.38
C ALA A 433 -36.02 -0.09 -0.72
N GLU A 434 -36.86 -0.98 -1.26
CA GLU A 434 -38.09 -0.77 -2.00
C GLU A 434 -38.70 -2.17 -2.24
N ARG A 435 -39.12 -2.83 -1.16
CA ARG A 435 -40.42 -3.49 -1.26
C ARG A 435 -41.42 -2.36 -1.48
N VAL A 436 -41.58 -1.92 -2.72
CA VAL A 436 -42.91 -1.49 -3.17
C VAL A 436 -43.79 -2.65 -2.73
N ARG A 437 -44.55 -2.46 -1.66
CA ARG A 437 -45.74 -3.27 -1.47
C ARG A 437 -46.44 -3.11 -2.80
N GLU A 438 -46.52 -4.18 -3.59
CA GLU A 438 -47.58 -4.30 -4.56
C GLU A 438 -48.86 -4.06 -3.73
N GLU A 439 -49.34 -2.82 -3.74
CA GLU A 439 -50.76 -2.60 -3.76
C GLU A 439 -51.22 -3.45 -4.93
N ARG A 440 -51.68 -4.66 -4.61
CA ARG A 440 -52.36 -5.53 -5.54
C ARG A 440 -53.29 -4.63 -6.32
N SER A 441 -53.02 -4.50 -7.61
CA SER A 441 -53.84 -3.83 -8.61
C SER A 441 -55.31 -3.90 -8.18
N TRP A 442 -56.01 -2.76 -8.17
CA TRP A 442 -57.44 -2.70 -7.96
C TRP A 442 -58.12 -3.62 -8.98
N VAL A 443 -58.39 -4.86 -8.58
CA VAL A 443 -59.26 -5.75 -9.34
C VAL A 443 -60.60 -5.05 -9.33
N CYS A 444 -60.97 -4.49 -10.47
CA CYS A 444 -62.24 -3.85 -10.71
C CYS A 444 -63.36 -4.78 -10.21
N GLN A 445 -64.10 -4.37 -9.19
CA GLN A 445 -65.24 -5.13 -8.66
C GLN A 445 -66.39 -5.31 -9.67
N GLN A 446 -66.28 -4.71 -10.87
CA GLN A 446 -67.24 -4.87 -11.97
C GLN A 446 -66.73 -5.80 -13.09
N CYS A 447 -65.45 -6.17 -13.12
CA CYS A 447 -64.90 -7.02 -14.18
C CYS A 447 -64.94 -8.49 -13.74
N ASN A 448 -66.08 -9.11 -14.05
CA ASN A 448 -66.43 -10.51 -13.81
C ASN A 448 -65.52 -11.48 -14.62
N ILE A 449 -64.48 -12.06 -14.01
CA ILE A 449 -63.86 -13.31 -14.50
C ILE A 449 -63.97 -14.37 -13.39
N PRO A 450 -64.83 -15.39 -13.55
CA PRO A 450 -65.05 -16.42 -12.54
C PRO A 450 -64.00 -17.55 -12.58
N VAL A 451 -63.64 -18.02 -11.39
CA VAL A 451 -63.33 -19.42 -11.02
C VAL A 451 -62.05 -20.04 -11.59
N LEU A 452 -61.05 -20.25 -10.72
CA LEU A 452 -60.32 -21.53 -10.56
C LEU A 452 -59.14 -21.37 -9.57
N LEU A 453 -59.42 -21.22 -8.27
CA LEU A 453 -58.43 -21.56 -7.22
C LEU A 453 -59.19 -21.96 -5.94
N SER A 454 -59.82 -23.13 -5.98
CA SER A 454 -60.27 -23.85 -4.79
C SER A 454 -59.60 -25.21 -4.78
N THR A 455 -58.64 -25.39 -3.87
CA THR A 455 -58.13 -26.64 -3.25
C THR A 455 -56.71 -26.36 -2.77
N THR A 456 -56.22 -26.65 -1.57
CA THR A 456 -56.69 -27.35 -0.37
C THR A 456 -55.55 -27.14 0.64
N SER A 457 -55.84 -26.74 1.87
CA SER A 457 -54.93 -26.95 3.01
C SER A 457 -55.26 -28.28 3.68
N PRO A 458 -54.28 -28.93 4.31
CA PRO A 458 -54.57 -29.62 5.58
C PRO A 458 -53.54 -29.29 6.69
N THR A 459 -54.09 -28.71 7.77
CA THR A 459 -53.92 -29.04 9.20
C THR A 459 -52.63 -29.69 9.74
N GLN A 460 -52.09 -29.06 10.79
CA GLN A 460 -51.12 -29.56 11.78
C GLN A 460 -51.58 -30.81 12.58
N PRO A 461 -50.65 -31.43 13.33
CA PRO A 461 -50.87 -31.60 14.78
C PRO A 461 -49.65 -31.18 15.66
N PRO A 462 -49.83 -31.07 17.00
CA PRO A 462 -48.95 -30.31 17.92
C PRO A 462 -48.04 -31.22 18.78
N VAL A 463 -47.42 -30.65 19.85
CA VAL A 463 -46.69 -31.27 21.02
C VAL A 463 -45.16 -31.03 20.91
N THR A 464 -44.36 -30.51 21.86
CA THR A 464 -44.45 -30.12 23.29
C THR A 464 -43.27 -29.20 23.66
N GLU A 465 -43.45 -28.34 24.67
CA GLU A 465 -42.37 -27.62 25.36
C GLU A 465 -41.61 -28.53 26.34
N GLU A 466 -40.28 -28.42 26.38
CA GLU A 466 -39.45 -28.77 27.54
C GLU A 466 -38.44 -27.65 27.82
N LYS A 467 -38.34 -27.29 29.11
CA LYS A 467 -37.43 -26.29 29.68
C LYS A 467 -36.15 -26.95 30.23
N SER A 468 -35.00 -26.28 30.04
CA SER A 468 -33.81 -26.18 30.93
C SER A 468 -32.57 -25.93 30.04
N SER A 469 -31.54 -25.13 30.35
CA SER A 469 -31.16 -24.23 31.44
C SER A 469 -29.94 -23.38 30.94
N PRO A 470 -29.30 -22.49 31.73
CA PRO A 470 -29.01 -21.10 31.34
C PRO A 470 -27.67 -20.89 30.62
N SER A 471 -27.64 -19.99 29.63
CA SER A 471 -26.42 -19.45 29.04
C SER A 471 -26.04 -18.11 29.66
N VAL A 472 -24.73 -18.00 29.89
CA VAL A 472 -23.99 -16.91 30.53
C VAL A 472 -24.19 -15.59 29.79
N LYS A 473 -24.54 -14.53 30.53
CA LYS A 473 -24.53 -13.15 30.06
C LYS A 473 -23.09 -12.69 29.84
N GLY A 474 -22.66 -12.59 28.59
CA GLY A 474 -21.56 -11.74 28.16
C GLY A 474 -22.16 -10.49 27.53
N GLU A 475 -22.03 -9.36 28.20
CA GLU A 475 -22.51 -8.06 27.73
C GLU A 475 -21.73 -7.63 26.49
N ALA A 476 -22.44 -7.47 25.38
CA ALA A 476 -22.02 -6.68 24.25
C ALA A 476 -22.66 -5.29 24.40
N GLY A 477 -21.84 -4.25 24.59
CA GLY A 477 -22.22 -2.83 24.49
C GLY A 477 -21.56 -2.23 23.25
N THR A 478 -22.30 -1.97 22.18
CA THR A 478 -22.87 -0.65 21.78
C THR A 478 -21.83 0.34 21.26
N GLU A 479 -21.87 0.53 19.94
CA GLU A 479 -21.27 1.64 19.19
C GLU A 479 -21.92 2.99 19.55
N GLY A 480 -21.13 4.07 19.46
CA GLY A 480 -21.61 5.46 19.34
C GLY A 480 -21.92 6.18 20.65
N ALA A 481 -20.88 6.64 21.36
CA ALA A 481 -21.02 7.62 22.43
C ALA A 481 -19.93 8.69 22.30
N ASP A 482 -20.33 9.94 22.55
CA ASP A 482 -19.48 11.12 22.66
C ASP A 482 -18.25 10.81 23.52
N LEU A 483 -17.08 10.68 22.89
CA LEU A 483 -15.85 10.31 23.59
C LEU A 483 -15.45 11.52 24.44
N GLY A 484 -15.48 11.39 25.76
CA GLY A 484 -15.02 12.44 26.68
C GLY A 484 -13.58 12.89 26.37
N ILE A 485 -13.23 14.12 26.74
CA ILE A 485 -11.97 14.79 26.35
C ILE A 485 -10.72 13.95 26.64
N HIS A 486 -10.69 13.20 27.75
CA HIS A 486 -9.59 12.27 28.09
C HIS A 486 -9.44 11.14 27.06
N SER A 487 -10.54 10.58 26.56
CA SER A 487 -10.50 9.53 25.55
C SER A 487 -10.03 10.07 24.20
N GLN A 488 -10.40 11.30 23.85
CA GLN A 488 -9.89 11.96 22.65
C GLN A 488 -8.39 12.23 22.73
N ILE A 489 -7.90 12.71 23.88
CA ILE A 489 -6.47 12.92 24.14
C ILE A 489 -5.71 11.58 24.07
N ARG A 490 -6.22 10.52 24.72
CA ARG A 490 -5.64 9.17 24.65
C ARG A 490 -5.53 8.68 23.20
N GLN A 491 -6.60 8.82 22.42
CA GLN A 491 -6.62 8.44 21.00
C GLN A 491 -5.64 9.27 20.17
N ALA A 492 -5.48 10.57 20.48
CA ALA A 492 -4.50 11.42 19.82
C ALA A 492 -3.06 10.97 20.09
N VAL A 493 -2.75 10.50 21.31
CA VAL A 493 -1.44 9.90 21.67
C VAL A 493 -1.20 8.61 20.89
N ILE A 494 -2.16 7.68 20.89
CA ILE A 494 -2.04 6.38 20.20
C ILE A 494 -1.83 6.53 18.69
N LYS A 495 -2.35 7.62 18.11
CA LYS A 495 -2.26 7.95 16.69
C LYS A 495 -1.13 8.92 16.34
N GLY A 496 -0.37 9.42 17.32
CA GLY A 496 0.73 10.38 17.12
C GLY A 496 0.27 11.76 16.59
N GLU A 497 -0.93 12.22 16.93
CA GLU A 497 -1.53 13.47 16.40
C GLU A 497 -1.03 14.72 17.15
N LYS A 498 0.25 15.10 17.03
CA LYS A 498 0.86 16.18 17.85
C LYS A 498 0.11 17.53 17.81
N GLU A 499 -0.29 18.01 16.63
CA GLU A 499 -1.00 19.28 16.50
C GLU A 499 -2.35 19.25 17.23
N LYS A 500 -3.13 18.20 16.98
CA LYS A 500 -4.43 18.00 17.61
C LYS A 500 -4.33 17.73 19.11
N LEU A 501 -3.28 17.04 19.54
CA LEU A 501 -3.01 16.82 20.96
C LEU A 501 -2.84 18.15 21.70
N ASN A 502 -2.11 19.10 21.10
CA ASN A 502 -1.94 20.44 21.68
C ASN A 502 -3.27 21.21 21.74
N GLU A 503 -4.11 21.11 20.70
CA GLU A 503 -5.45 21.71 20.69
C GLU A 503 -6.34 21.12 21.79
N LEU A 504 -6.42 19.79 21.90
CA LEU A 504 -7.23 19.08 22.89
C LEU A 504 -6.78 19.33 24.32
N ILE A 505 -5.46 19.38 24.58
CA ILE A 505 -4.93 19.72 25.90
C ILE A 505 -5.28 21.17 26.25
N SER A 506 -5.15 22.10 25.31
CA SER A 506 -5.50 23.51 25.54
C SER A 506 -6.99 23.68 25.82
N GLU A 507 -7.85 22.95 25.10
CA GLU A 507 -9.29 22.93 25.32
C GLU A 507 -9.64 22.37 26.71
N ALA A 508 -9.04 21.25 27.09
CA ALA A 508 -9.27 20.62 28.39
C ALA A 508 -8.86 21.52 29.56
N LEU A 509 -7.69 22.16 29.47
CA LEU A 509 -7.21 23.10 30.49
C LEU A 509 -8.12 24.34 30.60
N ASN A 510 -8.61 24.86 29.47
CA ASN A 510 -9.57 25.98 29.46
C ASN A 510 -10.94 25.59 30.02
N ALA A 511 -11.33 24.32 29.92
CA ALA A 511 -12.54 23.77 30.51
C ALA A 511 -12.42 23.51 32.03
N GLY A 512 -11.24 23.72 32.62
CA GLY A 512 -10.99 23.57 34.05
C GLY A 512 -10.54 22.17 34.48
N GLU A 513 -10.12 21.32 33.55
CA GLU A 513 -9.50 20.02 33.87
C GLU A 513 -8.14 20.21 34.54
N GLU A 514 -7.87 19.45 35.60
CA GLU A 514 -6.59 19.50 36.30
C GLU A 514 -5.49 18.85 35.44
N PRO A 515 -4.30 19.47 35.30
CA PRO A 515 -3.20 18.92 34.51
C PRO A 515 -2.80 17.49 34.90
N THR A 516 -2.91 17.14 36.19
CA THR A 516 -2.64 15.79 36.70
C THR A 516 -3.63 14.76 36.18
N ASP A 517 -4.89 15.14 35.96
CA ASP A 517 -5.92 14.24 35.47
C ASP A 517 -5.73 13.97 33.98
N LEU A 518 -5.36 14.99 33.20
CA LEU A 518 -4.97 14.82 31.79
C LEU A 518 -3.76 13.89 31.64
N LEU A 519 -2.78 13.99 32.54
CA LEU A 519 -1.61 13.12 32.55
C LEU A 519 -1.99 11.66 32.85
N ASN A 520 -2.71 11.43 33.95
CA ASN A 520 -2.97 10.09 34.48
C ASN A 520 -4.10 9.35 33.77
N LEU A 521 -5.13 10.06 33.28
CA LEU A 521 -6.32 9.45 32.69
C LEU A 521 -6.27 9.40 31.16
N ALA A 522 -5.37 10.16 30.52
CA ALA A 522 -5.29 10.23 29.06
C ALA A 522 -3.89 9.95 28.51
N LEU A 523 -2.88 10.74 28.89
CA LEU A 523 -1.54 10.67 28.29
C LEU A 523 -0.81 9.36 28.64
N ILE A 524 -0.68 9.04 29.94
CA ILE A 524 -0.01 7.81 30.39
C ILE A 524 -0.70 6.56 29.83
N PRO A 525 -2.03 6.39 29.93
CA PRO A 525 -2.72 5.24 29.35
C PRO A 525 -2.55 5.12 27.83
N GLY A 526 -2.43 6.24 27.11
CA GLY A 526 -2.15 6.24 25.67
C GLY A 526 -0.75 5.71 25.35
N ILE A 527 0.27 6.12 26.13
CA ILE A 527 1.65 5.65 25.97
C ILE A 527 1.77 4.16 26.34
N GLU A 528 1.11 3.73 27.43
CA GLU A 528 1.08 2.32 27.85
C GLU A 528 0.47 1.43 26.76
N GLU A 529 -0.65 1.84 26.16
CA GLU A 529 -1.28 1.09 25.06
C GLU A 529 -0.39 0.98 23.83
N VAL A 530 0.35 2.05 23.49
CA VAL A 530 1.33 2.02 22.40
C VAL A 530 2.48 1.05 22.74
N GLY A 531 2.93 1.03 23.99
CA GLY A 531 3.90 0.06 24.49
C GLY A 531 3.40 -1.38 24.35
N GLU A 532 2.16 -1.67 24.74
CA GLU A 532 1.55 -2.98 24.55
C GLU A 532 1.44 -3.37 23.07
N LEU A 533 1.08 -2.42 22.19
CA LEU A 533 0.99 -2.67 20.76
C LEU A 533 2.37 -2.95 20.14
N TYR A 534 3.42 -2.34 20.67
CA TYR A 534 4.81 -2.64 20.31
C TYR A 534 5.25 -4.03 20.79
N GLU A 535 4.95 -4.40 22.03
CA GLU A 535 5.22 -5.75 22.56
C GLU A 535 4.46 -6.84 21.79
N LYS A 536 3.21 -6.55 21.40
CA LYS A 536 2.38 -7.41 20.55
C LYS A 536 2.80 -7.39 19.07
N LYS A 537 3.87 -6.66 18.71
CA LYS A 537 4.41 -6.55 17.34
C LYS A 537 3.40 -6.02 16.31
N ARG A 538 2.43 -5.23 16.76
CA ARG A 538 1.45 -4.53 15.92
C ARG A 538 1.92 -3.13 15.55
N TYR A 539 2.67 -2.50 16.45
CA TYR A 539 3.38 -1.23 16.22
C TYR A 539 4.88 -1.51 16.16
N PHE A 540 5.62 -0.68 15.42
CA PHE A 540 7.08 -0.74 15.33
C PHE A 540 7.68 0.54 15.93
N LEU A 541 9.02 0.60 16.00
CA LEU A 541 9.73 1.71 16.65
C LEU A 541 9.30 3.11 16.14
N PRO A 542 9.04 3.34 14.83
CA PRO A 542 8.53 4.63 14.37
C PRO A 542 7.21 5.05 15.03
N GLN A 543 6.25 4.13 15.17
CA GLN A 543 4.95 4.42 15.79
C GLN A 543 5.11 4.66 17.29
N LEU A 544 5.99 3.90 17.96
CA LEU A 544 6.32 4.12 19.38
C LEU A 544 6.92 5.51 19.62
N MET A 545 7.87 5.93 18.78
CA MET A 545 8.52 7.24 18.86
C MET A 545 7.58 8.42 18.55
N GLN A 546 6.46 8.18 17.86
CA GLN A 546 5.48 9.24 17.56
C GLN A 546 4.56 9.55 18.73
N SER A 547 4.28 8.53 19.54
CA SER A 547 3.44 8.63 20.72
C SER A 547 4.19 9.09 21.97
N ALA A 548 5.52 8.92 22.00
CA ALA A 548 6.42 9.49 22.99
C ALA A 548 6.70 10.98 22.72
#